data_AF-A0A428TWV9-F1
#
_entry.id   AF-A0A428TWV9-F1
#
_cell.length_a   1.000
_cell.length_b   1.000
_cell.length_c   1.000
_cell.angle_alpha   90.00
_cell.angle_beta   90.00
_cell.angle_gamma   90.00
#
_symmetry.space_group_name_H-M   'P 1'
#
loop_
_entity.id
_entity.type
_entity.pdbx_description
1 polymer ?
#
loop_
_entity_poly.entity_id
_entity_poly.type
_entity_poly.pdbx_seq_one_letter_code
_entity_poly.pdbx_strand_id
1 'polypeptide(L)'
;MADLEPATDIDPNVWYHMTEENVDDYDGDFKAMLQTWQDDDFRVFPVAKRKTYWQFQPIGKIPGRYALRCSETTTRKQFAVCYRPSESVENRRTRACLRNSDGSEGQQWDVALWGKNDTYRFINVHNGSKYHLDVIPSGPVYMSPNLDGYQRRQRWLMTSVSNVDDAAYSTAPESTADSATTTGESGNQTGQPDTDAGGSDNSSLSGGAIAGIAIGAVLGVLAIALVAFFLWRRRKRQAEAAPASTQAPYPQSPDGYKPESSSQTPVYELPNNQNPAELPANH
;
A
#
# COMPACT_ATOMS: atom_id res chain seq x y z
N MET A 1 -6.09 18.66 9.35
CA MET A 1 -6.20 17.20 9.53
C MET A 1 -7.53 16.74 10.14
N ALA A 2 -8.46 17.65 10.50
CA ALA A 2 -9.49 17.34 11.48
C ALA A 2 -10.53 16.25 11.09
N ASP A 3 -10.65 15.86 9.81
CA ASP A 3 -11.75 14.97 9.38
C ASP A 3 -11.33 13.63 8.78
N LEU A 4 -10.04 13.36 8.55
CA LEU A 4 -9.60 12.10 7.92
C LEU A 4 -8.79 11.24 8.88
N GLU A 5 -9.12 9.95 8.90
CA GLU A 5 -8.44 8.93 9.69
C GLU A 5 -7.04 8.67 9.13
N PRO A 6 -5.97 8.74 9.94
CA PRO A 6 -4.63 8.38 9.50
C PRO A 6 -4.57 6.91 9.06
N ALA A 7 -3.92 6.63 7.93
CA ALA A 7 -3.71 5.25 7.48
C ALA A 7 -2.60 4.62 8.31
N THR A 8 -2.94 3.80 9.32
CA THR A 8 -1.95 3.21 10.26
C THR A 8 -1.63 1.75 9.99
N ASP A 9 -2.36 1.12 9.08
CA ASP A 9 -2.30 -0.29 8.72
C ASP A 9 -1.34 -0.58 7.55
N ILE A 10 -0.63 0.43 7.06
CA ILE A 10 0.37 0.27 6.00
C ILE A 10 1.62 -0.43 6.57
N ASP A 11 1.82 -1.69 6.18
CA ASP A 11 2.99 -2.51 6.55
C ASP A 11 4.28 -1.94 5.92
N PRO A 12 5.30 -1.58 6.72
CA PRO A 12 6.55 -1.06 6.20
C PRO A 12 7.42 -2.06 5.46
N ASN A 13 7.21 -3.38 5.60
CA ASN A 13 7.97 -4.40 4.88
C ASN A 13 7.28 -4.86 3.58
N VAL A 14 6.37 -4.05 3.03
CA VAL A 14 5.62 -4.39 1.81
C VAL A 14 5.91 -3.40 0.69
N TRP A 15 6.07 -3.95 -0.51
CA TRP A 15 6.01 -3.20 -1.77
C TRP A 15 4.55 -3.01 -2.17
N TYR A 16 4.16 -1.76 -2.37
CA TYR A 16 2.82 -1.39 -2.82
C TYR A 16 2.82 -0.96 -4.28
N HIS A 17 1.81 -1.41 -5.02
CA HIS A 17 1.42 -0.82 -6.29
C HIS A 17 0.52 0.37 -5.97
N MET A 18 0.93 1.57 -6.40
CA MET A 18 0.18 2.80 -6.22
C MET A 18 -0.35 3.33 -7.55
N THR A 19 -1.61 3.76 -7.58
CA THR A 19 -2.25 4.42 -8.74
C THR A 19 -3.29 5.45 -8.25
N GLU A 20 -4.05 6.05 -9.16
CA GLU A 20 -5.02 7.11 -8.88
C GLU A 20 -6.37 6.84 -9.57
N GLU A 21 -7.48 7.19 -8.91
CA GLU A 21 -8.84 6.78 -9.29
C GLU A 21 -9.37 7.33 -10.65
N ASN A 22 -8.79 8.39 -11.17
CA ASN A 22 -9.12 8.95 -12.48
C ASN A 22 -8.46 8.16 -13.62
N VAL A 23 -7.38 7.43 -13.34
CA VAL A 23 -6.67 6.61 -14.33
C VAL A 23 -6.78 5.10 -14.11
N ASP A 24 -7.35 4.70 -12.97
CA ASP A 24 -7.55 3.31 -12.58
C ASP A 24 -8.83 3.14 -11.75
N ASP A 25 -9.22 1.89 -11.47
CA ASP A 25 -10.34 1.58 -10.59
C ASP A 25 -9.92 0.78 -9.35
N TYR A 26 -10.91 0.48 -8.50
CA TYR A 26 -10.71 -0.13 -7.18
C TYR A 26 -10.61 -1.66 -7.19
N ASP A 27 -10.55 -2.32 -8.35
CA ASP A 27 -10.64 -3.77 -8.43
C ASP A 27 -9.40 -4.52 -7.87
N GLY A 28 -8.31 -3.78 -7.62
CA GLY A 28 -7.04 -4.30 -7.11
C GLY A 28 -6.11 -4.89 -8.18
N ASP A 29 -6.58 -5.00 -9.43
CA ASP A 29 -5.82 -5.40 -10.62
C ASP A 29 -5.47 -4.16 -11.47
N PHE A 30 -4.87 -3.19 -10.80
CA PHE A 30 -4.56 -1.86 -11.32
C PHE A 30 -3.81 -1.90 -12.66
N LYS A 31 -4.34 -1.15 -13.64
CA LYS A 31 -3.80 -1.08 -15.01
C LYS A 31 -2.78 0.02 -15.21
N ALA A 32 -2.72 0.99 -14.31
CA ALA A 32 -1.79 2.10 -14.29
C ALA A 32 -1.01 2.15 -12.97
N MET A 33 0.13 2.86 -12.97
CA MET A 33 0.99 2.93 -11.79
C MET A 33 1.72 4.28 -11.73
N LEU A 34 1.91 4.78 -10.50
CA LEU A 34 2.81 5.87 -10.18
C LEU A 34 4.26 5.45 -10.45
N GLN A 35 4.86 6.04 -11.46
CA GLN A 35 6.18 5.65 -11.96
C GLN A 35 7.12 6.85 -12.05
N THR A 36 8.41 6.59 -11.88
CA THR A 36 9.46 7.57 -12.12
C THR A 36 9.42 8.04 -13.58
N TRP A 37 9.70 9.32 -13.81
CA TRP A 37 9.80 9.91 -15.13
C TRP A 37 11.11 10.69 -15.28
N GLN A 38 11.34 11.25 -16.45
CA GLN A 38 12.48 12.13 -16.73
C GLN A 38 12.51 13.30 -15.73
N ASP A 39 13.71 13.82 -15.47
CA ASP A 39 13.96 14.96 -14.59
C ASP A 39 13.46 14.79 -13.14
N ASP A 40 13.63 13.58 -12.59
CA ASP A 40 13.21 13.19 -11.24
C ASP A 40 11.72 13.47 -10.96
N ASP A 41 10.88 13.49 -12.01
CA ASP A 41 9.45 13.73 -11.92
C ASP A 41 8.67 12.40 -11.83
N PHE A 42 7.34 12.49 -11.67
CA PHE A 42 6.46 11.34 -11.62
C PHE A 42 5.27 11.49 -12.55
N ARG A 43 4.78 10.35 -13.03
CA ARG A 43 3.54 10.23 -13.77
C ARG A 43 2.78 8.99 -13.35
N VAL A 44 1.47 8.99 -13.52
CA VAL A 44 0.64 7.79 -13.45
C VAL A 44 0.20 7.44 -14.86
N PHE A 45 0.59 6.27 -15.33
CA PHE A 45 0.31 5.79 -16.69
C PHE A 45 0.26 4.25 -16.73
N PRO A 46 -0.26 3.65 -17.81
CA PRO A 46 -0.40 2.20 -17.92
C PRO A 46 0.88 1.44 -17.58
N VAL A 47 0.73 0.32 -16.88
CA VAL A 47 1.85 -0.53 -16.47
C VAL A 47 2.55 -1.07 -17.71
N ALA A 48 3.82 -0.69 -17.89
CA ALA A 48 4.67 -1.20 -18.95
C ALA A 48 5.55 -2.35 -18.41
N LYS A 49 6.63 -2.69 -19.13
CA LYS A 49 7.61 -3.68 -18.65
C LYS A 49 8.30 -3.27 -17.35
N ARG A 50 8.44 -1.95 -17.13
CA ARG A 50 9.06 -1.39 -15.94
C ARG A 50 7.98 -1.13 -14.89
N LYS A 51 8.22 -1.56 -13.65
CA LYS A 51 7.29 -1.41 -12.53
C LYS A 51 7.97 -0.68 -11.38
N THR A 52 7.28 0.33 -10.84
CA THR A 52 7.74 1.18 -9.76
C THR A 52 6.87 0.93 -8.54
N TYR A 53 7.32 0.05 -7.64
CA TYR A 53 6.63 -0.20 -6.38
C TYR A 53 7.10 0.75 -5.30
N TRP A 54 6.27 0.98 -4.30
CA TRP A 54 6.47 1.98 -3.27
C TRP A 54 6.47 1.35 -1.89
N GLN A 55 7.39 1.78 -1.05
CA GLN A 55 7.46 1.35 0.35
C GLN A 55 7.27 2.56 1.25
N PHE A 56 6.57 2.33 2.37
CA PHE A 56 6.19 3.34 3.34
C PHE A 56 6.98 3.11 4.64
N GLN A 57 7.80 4.07 5.02
CA GLN A 57 8.65 3.99 6.20
C GLN A 57 8.09 4.91 7.29
N PRO A 58 7.59 4.38 8.42
CA PRO A 58 7.05 5.19 9.50
C PRO A 58 8.07 6.22 10.01
N ILE A 59 7.63 7.46 10.23
CA ILE A 59 8.47 8.51 10.81
C ILE A 59 7.98 8.84 12.22
N GLY A 60 8.85 8.58 13.19
CA GLY A 60 8.56 8.85 14.59
C GLY A 60 7.36 8.06 15.12
N LYS A 61 6.61 8.65 16.06
CA LYS A 61 5.39 8.07 16.64
C LYS A 61 4.13 8.79 16.17
N ILE A 62 4.15 9.32 14.95
CA ILE A 62 3.03 10.09 14.37
C ILE A 62 2.20 9.13 13.50
N PRO A 63 0.94 8.84 13.86
CA PRO A 63 0.08 7.96 13.08
C PRO A 63 -0.07 8.43 11.64
N GLY A 64 0.08 7.52 10.68
CA GLY A 64 -0.07 7.81 9.26
C GLY A 64 1.07 8.63 8.63
N ARG A 65 2.17 8.90 9.35
CA ARG A 65 3.30 9.65 8.79
C ARG A 65 4.39 8.73 8.26
N TYR A 66 4.75 8.94 7.00
CA TYR A 66 5.70 8.11 6.28
C TYR A 66 6.73 8.91 5.48
N ALA A 67 7.93 8.33 5.33
CA ALA A 67 8.81 8.58 4.21
C ALA A 67 8.53 7.53 3.13
N LEU A 68 8.64 7.90 1.86
CA LEU A 68 8.35 6.98 0.76
C LEU A 68 9.56 6.84 -0.16
N ARG A 69 9.87 5.61 -0.56
CA ARG A 69 10.87 5.30 -1.58
C ARG A 69 10.34 4.30 -2.57
N CYS A 70 10.88 4.32 -3.79
CA CYS A 70 10.46 3.41 -4.84
C CYS A 70 11.52 2.35 -5.16
N SER A 71 11.04 1.18 -5.60
CA SER A 71 11.82 -0.02 -5.91
C SER A 71 12.84 0.16 -7.04
N GLU A 72 12.74 1.24 -7.81
CA GLU A 72 13.67 1.56 -8.90
C GLU A 72 14.86 2.40 -8.46
N THR A 73 14.82 2.92 -7.23
CA THR A 73 15.82 3.87 -6.73
C THR A 73 16.64 3.22 -5.63
N THR A 74 17.66 3.90 -5.13
CA THR A 74 18.38 3.44 -3.94
C THR A 74 17.67 3.93 -2.68
N THR A 75 18.03 3.36 -1.53
CA THR A 75 17.53 3.80 -0.21
C THR A 75 17.86 5.26 0.13
N ARG A 76 18.73 5.90 -0.66
CA ARG A 76 19.13 7.32 -0.52
C ARG A 76 18.21 8.27 -1.25
N LYS A 77 17.20 7.80 -1.97
CA LYS A 77 16.23 8.64 -2.67
C LYS A 77 14.86 8.54 -2.00
N GLN A 78 14.19 9.67 -1.88
CA GLN A 78 12.89 9.80 -1.22
C GLN A 78 11.90 10.54 -2.13
N PHE A 79 10.64 10.15 -2.01
CA PHE A 79 9.50 10.85 -2.59
C PHE A 79 9.30 12.18 -1.86
N ALA A 80 9.41 13.28 -2.60
CA ALA A 80 9.43 14.61 -2.04
C ALA A 80 8.53 15.56 -2.84
N VAL A 81 8.43 16.80 -2.38
CA VAL A 81 7.87 17.91 -3.16
C VAL A 81 8.96 18.86 -3.63
N CYS A 82 8.85 19.34 -4.87
CA CYS A 82 9.75 20.31 -5.47
C CYS A 82 8.97 21.51 -6.00
N TYR A 83 9.35 22.71 -5.56
CA TYR A 83 8.83 23.95 -6.11
C TYR A 83 9.53 24.28 -7.45
N ARG A 84 8.73 24.57 -8.48
CA ARG A 84 9.14 24.87 -9.84
C ARG A 84 8.58 26.24 -10.25
N PRO A 85 9.36 27.33 -10.14
CA PRO A 85 8.85 28.70 -10.33
C PRO A 85 8.41 29.01 -11.76
N SER A 86 8.96 28.31 -12.75
CA SER A 86 8.61 28.45 -14.16
C SER A 86 7.29 27.79 -14.53
N GLU A 87 6.70 27.00 -13.62
CA GLU A 87 5.45 26.32 -13.89
C GLU A 87 4.23 27.18 -13.56
N SER A 88 3.18 26.97 -14.35
CA SER A 88 1.90 27.65 -14.17
C SER A 88 0.72 26.76 -14.58
N VAL A 89 0.94 25.44 -14.74
CA VAL A 89 -0.12 24.50 -15.12
C VAL A 89 -1.20 24.53 -14.04
N GLU A 90 -2.42 24.94 -14.42
CA GLU A 90 -3.55 25.14 -13.50
C GLU A 90 -3.20 26.04 -12.28
N ASN A 91 -2.31 27.03 -12.44
CA ASN A 91 -1.77 27.87 -11.35
C ASN A 91 -1.01 27.10 -10.26
N ARG A 92 -0.49 25.92 -10.58
CA ARG A 92 0.28 25.05 -9.67
C ARG A 92 1.78 25.18 -9.96
N ARG A 93 2.57 25.18 -8.90
CA ARG A 93 4.04 25.31 -8.96
C ARG A 93 4.81 24.22 -8.23
N THR A 94 4.13 23.35 -7.50
CA THR A 94 4.79 22.33 -6.68
C THR A 94 4.44 20.95 -7.22
N ARG A 95 5.45 20.19 -7.64
CA ARG A 95 5.31 18.80 -8.11
C ARG A 95 5.83 17.83 -7.07
N ALA A 96 5.37 16.59 -7.16
CA ALA A 96 6.12 15.49 -6.58
C ALA A 96 7.45 15.32 -7.34
N CYS A 97 8.50 14.92 -6.64
CA CYS A 97 9.82 14.71 -7.23
C CYS A 97 10.66 13.72 -6.42
N LEU A 98 11.67 13.15 -7.06
CA LEU A 98 12.64 12.29 -6.41
C LEU A 98 13.84 13.11 -5.90
N ARG A 99 14.18 12.98 -4.61
CA ARG A 99 15.26 13.77 -3.98
C ARG A 99 16.17 12.90 -3.13
N ASN A 100 17.41 13.34 -2.91
CA ASN A 100 18.28 12.69 -1.94
C ASN A 100 17.68 12.79 -0.54
N SER A 101 17.71 11.71 0.24
CA SER A 101 17.21 11.63 1.61
C SER A 101 17.87 12.69 2.48
N ASP A 102 17.08 13.62 3.00
CA ASP A 102 17.53 14.66 3.94
C ASP A 102 16.66 14.70 5.21
N GLY A 103 15.53 13.98 5.22
CA GLY A 103 14.59 13.93 6.34
C GLY A 103 13.78 15.22 6.51
N SER A 104 13.86 16.17 5.59
CA SER A 104 13.08 17.40 5.61
C SER A 104 11.59 17.12 5.56
N GLU A 105 10.77 18.06 6.04
CA GLU A 105 9.31 17.97 5.97
C GLU A 105 8.79 17.79 4.53
N GLY A 106 9.57 18.24 3.53
CA GLY A 106 9.25 18.05 2.11
C GLY A 106 9.31 16.59 1.66
N GLN A 107 9.94 15.70 2.44
CA GLN A 107 10.06 14.26 2.21
C GLN A 107 9.11 13.43 3.10
N GLN A 108 8.34 14.09 3.97
CA GLN A 108 7.43 13.43 4.90
C GLN A 108 6.00 13.61 4.42
N TRP A 109 5.23 12.53 4.50
CA TRP A 109 3.86 12.45 4.00
C TRP A 109 2.95 11.93 5.09
N ASP A 110 1.94 12.73 5.41
CA ASP A 110 0.80 12.29 6.19
C ASP A 110 -0.21 11.63 5.24
N VAL A 111 -0.39 10.33 5.40
CA VAL A 111 -1.27 9.49 4.61
C VAL A 111 -2.54 9.21 5.42
N ALA A 112 -3.70 9.51 4.83
CA ALA A 112 -4.98 9.38 5.50
C ALA A 112 -6.01 8.72 4.59
N LEU A 113 -6.98 8.03 5.17
CA LEU A 113 -8.11 7.45 4.46
C LEU A 113 -9.12 8.56 4.11
N TRP A 114 -9.63 8.56 2.89
CA TRP A 114 -10.73 9.44 2.47
C TRP A 114 -12.10 9.01 3.04
N GLY A 115 -12.19 7.86 3.70
CA GLY A 115 -13.41 7.24 4.21
C GLY A 115 -13.30 5.71 4.17
N LYS A 116 -14.45 5.02 4.17
CA LYS A 116 -14.51 3.53 4.19
C LYS A 116 -14.09 2.83 2.89
N ASN A 117 -13.84 3.57 1.81
CA ASN A 117 -13.60 3.00 0.48
C ASN A 117 -12.11 2.75 0.21
N ASP A 118 -11.29 2.54 1.25
CA ASP A 118 -9.86 2.21 1.20
C ASP A 118 -9.01 3.07 0.24
N THR A 119 -9.48 4.29 -0.03
CA THR A 119 -8.75 5.33 -0.76
C THR A 119 -7.87 6.14 0.15
N TYR A 120 -6.70 6.49 -0.34
CA TYR A 120 -5.71 7.26 0.40
C TYR A 120 -5.61 8.70 -0.11
N ARG A 121 -5.34 9.60 0.82
CA ARG A 121 -4.99 10.99 0.60
C ARG A 121 -3.56 11.19 1.07
N PHE A 122 -2.77 11.90 0.28
CA PHE A 122 -1.38 12.22 0.59
C PHE A 122 -1.24 13.71 0.85
N ILE A 123 -0.81 14.05 2.06
CA ILE A 123 -0.58 15.40 2.54
C ILE A 123 0.92 15.54 2.80
N ASN A 124 1.58 16.47 2.14
CA ASN A 124 3.00 16.73 2.42
C ASN A 124 3.15 17.56 3.71
N VAL A 125 4.04 17.14 4.62
CA VAL A 125 4.18 17.79 5.93
C VAL A 125 4.62 19.26 5.79
N HIS A 126 5.48 19.58 4.82
CA HIS A 126 5.96 20.96 4.60
C HIS A 126 4.83 21.94 4.24
N ASN A 127 3.85 21.49 3.45
CA ASN A 127 2.74 22.33 2.99
C ASN A 127 1.51 22.24 3.92
N GLY A 128 1.50 21.28 4.84
CA GLY A 128 0.35 20.94 5.67
C GLY A 128 -0.87 20.54 4.84
N SER A 129 -2.08 20.68 5.40
CA SER A 129 -3.31 20.19 4.78
C SER A 129 -3.90 21.08 3.67
N LYS A 130 -3.18 22.12 3.24
CA LYS A 130 -3.66 23.06 2.21
C LYS A 130 -3.64 22.45 0.82
N TYR A 131 -2.70 21.53 0.57
CA TYR A 131 -2.51 20.90 -0.72
C TYR A 131 -2.37 19.39 -0.58
N HIS A 132 -2.89 18.67 -1.56
CA HIS A 132 -2.88 17.20 -1.65
C HIS A 132 -2.25 16.77 -2.96
N LEU A 133 -1.69 15.57 -2.95
CA LEU A 133 -1.13 14.93 -4.12
C LEU A 133 -2.23 14.67 -5.17
N ASP A 134 -2.06 15.19 -6.38
CA ASP A 134 -3.02 15.19 -7.48
C ASP A 134 -2.34 14.81 -8.79
N VAL A 135 -2.99 13.97 -9.58
CA VAL A 135 -2.53 13.64 -10.93
C VAL A 135 -3.24 14.53 -11.95
N ILE A 136 -2.47 15.31 -12.72
CA ILE A 136 -3.03 15.94 -13.92
C ILE A 136 -3.21 14.87 -15.00
N PRO A 137 -4.40 14.73 -15.63
CA PRO A 137 -4.62 13.79 -16.72
C PRO A 137 -3.54 13.92 -17.79
N SER A 138 -2.91 12.80 -18.12
CA SER A 138 -1.78 12.73 -19.07
C SER A 138 -0.55 13.58 -18.69
N GLY A 139 -0.48 14.04 -17.44
CA GLY A 139 0.48 15.01 -16.95
C GLY A 139 1.29 14.53 -15.73
N PRO A 140 2.02 15.46 -15.11
CA PRO A 140 2.79 15.22 -13.90
C PRO A 140 1.92 15.05 -12.65
N VAL A 141 2.56 14.61 -11.58
CA VAL A 141 1.98 14.59 -10.23
C VAL A 141 2.26 15.91 -9.51
N TYR A 142 1.21 16.59 -9.08
CA TYR A 142 1.25 17.93 -8.48
C TYR A 142 0.73 17.94 -7.04
N MET A 143 1.07 19.02 -6.32
CA MET A 143 0.33 19.43 -5.14
C MET A 143 -0.78 20.40 -5.57
N SER A 144 -2.02 20.10 -5.21
CA SER A 144 -3.20 20.92 -5.57
C SER A 144 -4.10 21.18 -4.35
N PRO A 145 -4.82 22.32 -4.30
CA PRO A 145 -5.68 22.62 -3.16
C PRO A 145 -6.86 21.63 -3.06
N ASN A 146 -7.55 21.63 -1.92
CA ASN A 146 -8.87 20.99 -1.85
C ASN A 146 -9.80 21.63 -2.89
N LEU A 147 -10.39 20.82 -3.77
CA LEU A 147 -11.47 21.27 -4.64
C LEU A 147 -12.81 20.74 -4.09
N ASP A 148 -13.90 21.36 -4.50
CA ASP A 148 -15.24 20.95 -4.10
C ASP A 148 -15.67 19.67 -4.83
N GLY A 149 -16.47 18.85 -4.14
CA GLY A 149 -17.03 17.61 -4.70
C GLY A 149 -16.08 16.42 -4.62
N TYR A 150 -16.33 15.43 -5.49
CA TYR A 150 -15.62 14.15 -5.47
C TYR A 150 -14.26 14.24 -6.19
N GLN A 151 -13.18 14.19 -5.40
CA GLN A 151 -11.81 14.43 -5.87
C GLN A 151 -11.12 13.16 -6.39
N ARG A 152 -11.56 12.62 -7.52
CA ARG A 152 -10.94 11.42 -8.15
C ARG A 152 -9.42 11.56 -8.21
N ARG A 153 -8.97 12.69 -8.77
CA ARG A 153 -7.56 13.07 -8.98
C ARG A 153 -6.69 13.10 -7.72
N GLN A 154 -7.28 13.17 -6.53
CA GLN A 154 -6.59 13.19 -5.23
C GLN A 154 -6.82 11.91 -4.41
N ARG A 155 -7.53 10.92 -4.97
CA ARG A 155 -7.81 9.62 -4.36
C ARG A 155 -6.83 8.59 -4.91
N TRP A 156 -5.89 8.24 -4.05
CA TRP A 156 -4.86 7.27 -4.34
C TRP A 156 -5.32 5.88 -3.97
N LEU A 157 -4.95 4.92 -4.81
CA LEU A 157 -5.28 3.51 -4.70
C LEU A 157 -4.00 2.74 -4.45
N MET A 158 -4.06 1.77 -3.54
CA MET A 158 -2.90 0.99 -3.14
C MET A 158 -3.27 -0.48 -2.99
N THR A 159 -2.39 -1.37 -3.47
CA THR A 159 -2.49 -2.81 -3.20
C THR A 159 -1.10 -3.36 -2.89
N SER A 160 -1.04 -4.30 -1.95
CA SER A 160 0.19 -5.00 -1.58
C SER A 160 0.63 -5.94 -2.71
N VAL A 161 1.92 -5.95 -3.03
CA VAL A 161 2.48 -6.76 -4.12
C VAL A 161 3.31 -7.92 -3.59
N SER A 162 4.32 -7.60 -2.78
CA SER A 162 5.23 -8.58 -2.18
C SER A 162 5.91 -7.97 -0.98
N ASN A 163 6.54 -8.81 -0.17
CA ASN A 163 7.45 -8.30 0.85
C ASN A 163 8.65 -7.61 0.22
N VAL A 164 9.25 -6.70 0.98
CA VAL A 164 10.50 -6.04 0.64
C VAL A 164 11.67 -6.96 0.94
N ASP A 165 11.69 -7.56 2.13
CA ASP A 165 12.65 -8.59 2.57
C ASP A 165 14.12 -8.25 2.25
N ASP A 166 14.46 -6.98 2.39
CA ASP A 166 15.79 -6.45 2.12
C ASP A 166 16.25 -5.61 3.33
N ALA A 167 17.45 -5.93 3.85
CA ALA A 167 18.00 -5.29 5.03
C ALA A 167 18.27 -3.79 4.83
N ALA A 168 18.73 -3.38 3.63
CA ALA A 168 18.91 -1.96 3.31
C ALA A 168 17.56 -1.23 3.28
N TYR A 169 16.51 -1.94 2.88
CA TYR A 169 15.14 -1.44 2.91
C TYR A 169 14.39 -1.76 4.22
N SER A 170 15.08 -2.18 5.28
CA SER A 170 14.46 -2.37 6.60
C SER A 170 14.79 -1.25 7.58
N THR A 171 15.79 -0.42 7.25
CA THR A 171 16.18 0.73 8.07
C THR A 171 15.37 1.98 7.73
N ALA A 172 15.02 2.78 8.74
CA ALA A 172 14.46 4.11 8.54
C ALA A 172 15.43 4.96 7.71
N PRO A 173 14.93 5.93 6.91
CA PRO A 173 15.80 6.78 6.13
C PRO A 173 16.74 7.54 7.07
N GLU A 174 18.05 7.39 6.86
CA GLU A 174 19.04 8.21 7.54
C GLU A 174 18.98 9.62 6.94
N SER A 175 18.85 10.63 7.80
CA SER A 175 19.17 12.00 7.45
C SER A 175 20.66 12.06 7.13
N THR A 176 21.04 12.36 5.89
CA THR A 176 22.42 12.77 5.59
C THR A 176 22.63 14.19 6.10
N ALA A 177 22.61 14.38 7.43
CA ALA A 177 23.27 15.51 8.04
C ALA A 177 24.75 15.17 8.08
N ASP A 178 25.52 15.95 7.34
CA ASP A 178 26.97 15.87 7.19
C ASP A 178 27.68 15.64 8.54
N SER A 179 28.48 14.57 8.61
CA SER A 179 29.58 14.47 9.57
C SER A 179 30.84 14.10 8.80
N ALA A 180 31.25 15.01 7.91
CA ALA A 180 32.64 15.13 7.51
C ALA A 180 33.47 15.57 8.74
N THR A 181 34.08 14.62 9.43
CA THR A 181 35.34 14.86 10.13
C THR A 181 36.25 13.66 9.92
N THR A 182 36.98 13.73 8.81
CA THR A 182 38.23 12.99 8.62
C THR A 182 39.36 13.75 9.30
N THR A 183 39.90 13.21 10.40
CA THR A 183 41.36 13.20 10.61
C THR A 183 41.73 12.05 11.55
N GLY A 184 42.75 11.30 11.15
CA GLY A 184 43.22 10.08 11.80
C GLY A 184 43.98 10.29 13.10
N GLU A 185 44.03 9.19 13.85
CA GLU A 185 45.16 8.63 14.59
C GLU A 185 46.24 9.60 15.13
N SER A 186 46.26 9.78 16.45
CA SER A 186 47.37 9.31 17.30
C SER A 186 46.99 9.46 18.77
N GLY A 187 47.35 8.46 19.57
CA GLY A 187 47.04 8.42 20.99
C GLY A 187 47.86 9.41 21.82
N ASN A 188 47.30 9.81 22.96
CA ASN A 188 48.02 9.88 24.22
C ASN A 188 47.04 10.01 25.39
N GLN A 189 47.19 9.12 26.36
CA GLN A 189 46.56 9.19 27.69
C GLN A 189 47.16 10.34 28.49
N THR A 190 46.33 11.05 29.28
CA THR A 190 46.54 11.36 30.72
C THR A 190 45.41 12.23 31.30
N GLY A 191 44.91 11.88 32.51
CA GLY A 191 44.62 12.85 33.56
C GLY A 191 43.18 13.16 34.01
N GLN A 192 42.59 12.26 34.82
CA GLN A 192 41.85 12.47 36.11
C GLN A 192 40.55 13.34 36.17
N PRO A 193 39.56 13.04 37.05
CA PRO A 193 38.16 13.42 36.89
C PRO A 193 37.75 14.67 37.69
N ASP A 194 36.62 15.25 37.30
CA ASP A 194 35.80 16.06 38.19
C ASP A 194 34.44 15.40 38.41
N THR A 195 34.00 15.49 39.67
CA THR A 195 32.81 14.88 40.25
C THR A 195 31.73 15.97 40.44
N ASP A 196 30.47 15.51 40.49
CA ASP A 196 29.23 16.20 40.92
C ASP A 196 28.46 17.02 39.88
N ALA A 197 27.25 16.58 39.50
CA ALA A 197 26.07 16.69 40.37
C ALA A 197 24.78 16.14 39.71
N GLY A 198 24.10 15.25 40.45
CA GLY A 198 22.65 14.99 40.49
C GLY A 198 21.77 15.19 39.26
N GLY A 199 21.35 14.08 38.65
CA GLY A 199 20.13 13.97 37.85
C GLY A 199 19.55 12.57 38.01
N SER A 200 18.32 12.47 38.51
CA SER A 200 17.62 11.21 38.80
C SER A 200 17.49 10.30 37.58
N ASP A 201 18.18 9.17 37.60
CA ASP A 201 18.06 8.09 36.62
C ASP A 201 16.69 7.39 36.71
N ASN A 202 15.75 7.81 35.86
CA ASN A 202 14.64 6.94 35.49
C ASN A 202 15.17 5.95 34.46
N SER A 203 15.47 4.73 34.91
CA SER A 203 15.94 3.63 34.07
C SER A 203 14.88 3.27 33.01
N SER A 204 15.00 3.89 31.82
CA SER A 204 14.30 3.44 30.63
C SER A 204 14.94 2.14 30.16
N LEU A 205 14.16 1.05 30.17
CA LEU A 205 14.59 -0.24 29.65
C LEU A 205 15.05 -0.08 28.20
N SER A 206 16.27 -0.54 27.90
CA SER A 206 16.88 -0.43 26.58
C SER A 206 16.00 -1.11 25.53
N GLY A 207 16.00 -0.58 24.29
CA GLY A 207 15.23 -1.14 23.18
C GLY A 207 15.47 -2.65 22.94
N GLY A 208 16.60 -3.18 23.39
CA GLY A 208 16.91 -4.61 23.37
C GLY A 208 16.02 -5.46 24.29
N ALA A 209 15.55 -4.93 25.42
CA ALA A 209 14.63 -5.63 26.31
C ALA A 209 13.20 -5.70 25.73
N ILE A 210 12.80 -4.68 24.97
CA ILE A 210 11.48 -4.60 24.31
C ILE A 210 11.43 -5.52 23.07
N ALA A 211 12.53 -5.65 22.33
CA ALA A 211 12.62 -6.56 21.18
C ALA A 211 12.46 -8.04 21.56
N GLY A 212 12.86 -8.44 22.77
CA GLY A 212 12.74 -9.82 23.25
C GLY A 212 11.30 -10.29 23.48
N ILE A 213 10.39 -9.38 23.89
CA ILE A 213 9.00 -9.73 24.23
C ILE A 213 8.14 -9.91 22.96
N ALA A 214 8.41 -9.13 21.91
CA ALA A 214 7.67 -9.22 20.63
C ALA A 214 7.92 -10.55 19.90
N ILE A 215 9.16 -11.06 19.92
CA ILE A 215 9.51 -12.34 19.28
C ILE A 215 8.91 -13.53 20.06
N GLY A 216 8.83 -13.42 21.39
CA GLY A 216 8.22 -14.45 22.25
C GLY A 216 6.72 -14.64 22.03
N ALA A 217 5.98 -13.56 21.72
CA ALA A 217 4.54 -13.63 21.48
C ALA A 217 4.19 -14.39 20.19
N VAL A 218 4.94 -14.18 19.11
CA VAL A 218 4.71 -14.85 17.82
C VAL A 218 4.99 -16.35 17.94
N LEU A 219 6.11 -16.73 18.57
CA LEU A 219 6.44 -18.14 18.81
C LEU A 219 5.45 -18.81 19.78
N GLY A 220 4.97 -18.07 20.79
CA GLY A 220 3.96 -18.55 21.73
C GLY A 220 2.62 -18.83 21.06
N VAL A 221 2.13 -17.92 20.20
CA VAL A 221 0.87 -18.09 19.46
C VAL A 221 0.98 -19.24 18.46
N LEU A 222 2.10 -19.36 17.74
CA LEU A 222 2.34 -20.48 16.83
C LEU A 222 2.38 -21.83 17.59
N ALA A 223 3.03 -21.89 18.74
CA ALA A 223 3.05 -23.10 19.56
C ALA A 223 1.65 -23.51 20.06
N ILE A 224 0.84 -22.54 20.52
CA ILE A 224 -0.53 -22.80 20.98
C ILE A 224 -1.43 -23.23 19.81
N ALA A 225 -1.31 -22.60 18.65
CA ALA A 225 -2.06 -22.97 17.45
C ALA A 225 -1.72 -24.39 16.97
N LEU A 226 -0.43 -24.76 16.99
CA LEU A 226 0.01 -26.12 16.64
C LEU A 226 -0.52 -27.17 17.62
N VAL A 227 -0.50 -26.90 18.93
CA VAL A 227 -1.05 -27.81 19.94
C VAL A 227 -2.57 -27.95 19.77
N ALA A 228 -3.29 -26.85 19.56
CA ALA A 228 -4.74 -26.88 19.34
C ALA A 228 -5.10 -27.67 18.07
N PHE A 229 -4.40 -27.43 16.97
CA PHE A 229 -4.58 -28.17 15.72
C PHE A 229 -4.29 -29.67 15.87
N PHE A 230 -3.22 -30.03 16.59
CA PHE A 230 -2.85 -31.42 16.80
C PHE A 230 -3.89 -32.17 17.66
N LEU A 231 -4.41 -31.54 18.71
CA LEU A 231 -5.48 -32.10 19.54
C LEU A 231 -6.80 -32.24 18.77
N TRP A 232 -7.15 -31.26 17.93
CA TRP A 232 -8.34 -31.34 17.07
C TRP A 232 -8.23 -32.47 16.04
N ARG A 233 -7.07 -32.62 15.40
CA ARG A 233 -6.79 -33.72 14.47
C ARG A 233 -6.85 -35.09 15.15
N ARG A 234 -6.39 -35.20 16.39
CA ARG A 234 -6.46 -36.45 17.17
C ARG A 234 -7.90 -36.81 17.54
N ARG A 235 -8.74 -35.83 17.88
CA ARG A 235 -10.16 -36.06 18.19
C ARG A 235 -10.95 -36.49 16.96
N LYS A 236 -10.66 -35.94 15.78
CA LYS A 236 -11.36 -36.31 14.54
C LYS A 236 -11.10 -37.76 14.12
N ARG A 237 -9.92 -38.30 14.44
CA ARG A 237 -9.56 -39.72 14.18
C ARG A 237 -10.22 -40.73 15.13
N GLN A 238 -10.86 -40.27 16.21
CA GLN A 238 -11.60 -41.15 17.13
C GLN A 238 -13.12 -41.11 16.91
N ALA A 239 -13.60 -40.34 15.93
CA ALA A 239 -15.03 -40.23 15.60
C ALA A 239 -15.48 -41.16 14.44
N GLU A 240 -14.59 -41.97 13.87
CA GLU A 240 -14.88 -42.92 12.78
C GLU A 240 -14.86 -44.40 13.24
N ALA A 241 -15.27 -44.67 14.48
CA ALA A 241 -15.47 -46.04 14.95
C ALA A 241 -16.79 -46.18 15.72
N ALA A 242 -17.90 -46.31 14.99
CA ALA A 242 -19.15 -46.98 15.43
C ALA A 242 -20.13 -47.14 14.25
N PRO A 243 -21.02 -48.16 14.25
CA PRO A 243 -21.21 -49.05 13.10
C PRO A 243 -22.41 -48.72 12.20
N ALA A 244 -22.32 -49.20 10.96
CA ALA A 244 -23.40 -49.25 9.99
C ALA A 244 -24.60 -50.05 10.55
N SER A 245 -25.79 -49.46 10.48
CA SER A 245 -27.07 -50.16 10.68
C SER A 245 -27.89 -50.15 9.38
N THR A 246 -27.88 -51.34 8.77
CA THR A 246 -28.90 -52.08 8.03
C THR A 246 -30.10 -51.36 7.41
N GLN A 247 -30.23 -51.61 6.10
CA GLN A 247 -31.35 -51.35 5.19
C GLN A 247 -32.70 -51.91 5.66
N ALA A 248 -33.79 -51.23 5.29
CA ALA A 248 -35.13 -51.81 5.19
C ALA A 248 -35.60 -51.76 3.72
N PRO A 249 -36.17 -52.85 3.15
CA PRO A 249 -36.59 -52.91 1.74
C PRO A 249 -38.05 -52.46 1.56
N TYR A 250 -38.31 -51.63 0.55
CA TYR A 250 -39.68 -51.31 0.11
C TYR A 250 -40.12 -52.24 -1.03
N PRO A 251 -41.38 -52.75 -1.00
CA PRO A 251 -41.90 -53.70 -1.96
C PRO A 251 -42.31 -53.07 -3.30
N GLN A 252 -42.14 -53.87 -4.36
CA GLN A 252 -42.46 -53.59 -5.76
C GLN A 252 -43.97 -53.45 -6.02
N SER A 253 -44.33 -52.69 -7.05
CA SER A 253 -45.56 -52.90 -7.85
C SER A 253 -45.28 -52.57 -9.32
N PRO A 254 -45.95 -53.24 -10.28
CA PRO A 254 -45.51 -53.37 -11.68
C PRO A 254 -46.31 -52.49 -12.65
N ASP A 255 -45.95 -52.60 -13.93
CA ASP A 255 -46.53 -51.96 -15.14
C ASP A 255 -46.02 -50.54 -15.41
N GLY A 256 -45.49 -50.16 -16.58
CA GLY A 256 -45.31 -50.81 -17.86
C GLY A 256 -44.87 -49.73 -18.88
N TYR A 257 -44.17 -50.16 -19.94
CA TYR A 257 -43.86 -49.44 -21.19
C TYR A 257 -42.60 -48.55 -21.34
N LYS A 258 -41.62 -49.20 -22.00
CA LYS A 258 -40.59 -48.84 -23.02
C LYS A 258 -40.05 -47.41 -23.23
N PRO A 259 -38.74 -47.30 -23.60
CA PRO A 259 -38.07 -46.07 -23.99
C PRO A 259 -38.13 -45.82 -25.51
N GLU A 260 -38.08 -44.55 -25.96
CA GLU A 260 -37.22 -44.08 -27.07
C GLU A 260 -37.42 -42.58 -27.43
N SER A 261 -36.28 -41.92 -27.62
CA SER A 261 -35.92 -40.94 -28.67
C SER A 261 -36.87 -39.79 -29.03
N SER A 262 -36.43 -38.54 -28.77
CA SER A 262 -36.06 -37.60 -29.84
C SER A 262 -35.66 -36.21 -29.29
N SER A 263 -34.45 -35.82 -29.66
CA SER A 263 -33.95 -34.48 -30.00
C SER A 263 -34.95 -33.30 -30.00
N GLN A 264 -34.57 -32.17 -29.40
CA GLN A 264 -34.31 -30.87 -30.08
C GLN A 264 -34.26 -29.70 -29.07
N THR A 265 -33.12 -29.00 -29.08
CA THR A 265 -32.91 -27.66 -28.53
C THR A 265 -33.66 -26.60 -29.35
N PRO A 266 -34.37 -25.64 -28.73
CA PRO A 266 -34.77 -24.42 -29.44
C PRO A 266 -33.67 -23.36 -29.32
N VAL A 267 -33.06 -23.04 -30.46
CA VAL A 267 -32.25 -21.83 -30.68
C VAL A 267 -33.21 -20.64 -30.74
N TYR A 268 -32.95 -19.59 -29.97
CA TYR A 268 -33.66 -18.31 -30.08
C TYR A 268 -32.88 -17.37 -31.02
N GLU A 269 -33.43 -17.09 -32.20
CA GLU A 269 -32.97 -16.00 -33.06
C GLU A 269 -33.80 -14.73 -32.79
N LEU A 270 -33.12 -13.61 -32.54
CA LEU A 270 -33.73 -12.29 -32.38
C LEU A 270 -33.95 -11.65 -33.77
N PRO A 271 -35.13 -11.10 -34.09
CA PRO A 271 -35.37 -10.45 -35.36
C PRO A 271 -34.67 -9.09 -35.47
N ASN A 272 -33.80 -9.00 -36.48
CA ASN A 272 -33.13 -7.79 -36.95
C ASN A 272 -34.14 -6.85 -37.63
N ASN A 273 -34.27 -5.62 -37.14
CA ASN A 273 -35.07 -4.58 -37.79
C ASN A 273 -34.24 -3.28 -37.84
N GLN A 274 -33.32 -3.22 -38.81
CA GLN A 274 -32.67 -1.98 -39.23
C GLN A 274 -33.32 -1.52 -40.54
N ASN A 275 -34.00 -0.38 -40.49
CA ASN A 275 -34.38 0.38 -41.68
C ASN A 275 -33.56 1.68 -41.68
N PRO A 276 -32.75 1.98 -42.70
CA PRO A 276 -32.00 3.22 -42.76
C PRO A 276 -32.92 4.39 -43.15
N ALA A 277 -32.89 5.47 -42.37
CA ALA A 277 -33.58 6.72 -42.68
C ALA A 277 -32.69 7.61 -43.56
N GLU A 278 -33.11 7.86 -44.79
CA GLU A 278 -32.59 8.96 -45.62
C GLU A 278 -33.48 10.20 -45.47
N LEU A 279 -32.87 11.39 -45.40
CA LEU A 279 -33.56 12.65 -45.64
C LEU A 279 -32.71 13.59 -46.52
N PRO A 280 -33.38 14.41 -47.35
CA PRO A 280 -32.83 14.99 -48.57
C PRO A 280 -32.09 16.33 -48.38
N ALA A 281 -31.22 16.62 -49.35
CA ALA A 281 -30.57 17.90 -49.55
C ALA A 281 -31.55 18.95 -50.09
N ASN A 282 -31.44 20.20 -49.63
CA ASN A 282 -32.04 21.36 -50.28
C ASN A 282 -31.01 22.49 -50.41
N HIS A 283 -31.11 23.16 -51.56
CA HIS A 283 -30.31 24.25 -52.13
C HIS A 283 -30.25 25.52 -51.28
#